data_AF-A0A9N9JQ10-F1
#
_entry.id   AF-A0A9N9JQ10-F1
#
_cell.length_a   1.000
_cell.length_b   1.000
_cell.length_c   1.000
_cell.angle_alpha   90.00
_cell.angle_beta   90.00
_cell.angle_gamma   90.00
#
_symmetry.space_group_name_H-M   'P 1'
#
loop_
_entity.id
_entity.type
_entity.pdbx_description
1 polymer ?
#
loop_
_entity_poly.entity_id
_entity_poly.type
_entity_poly.pdbx_seq_one_letter_code
_entity_poly.pdbx_strand_id
1 'polypeptide(L)'
;KVNRSISFVNLNGTHTNMIEGTWRGLKIRIQPRYRGIELIEKYLLEFIWRRKHENNLWQGLLDALLEIVSRIFNHIDDPKDFQVLSRVSKEWKQVLDHHSFWEYLT
;
A
#
# COMPACT_ATOMS: atom_id res chain seq x y z
N LYS A 1 7.82 16.75 34.62
CA LYS A 1 6.44 16.26 34.39
C LYS A 1 5.90 17.03 33.18
N VAL A 2 5.79 16.40 32.00
CA VAL A 2 5.30 17.09 30.79
C VAL A 2 3.80 17.36 30.96
N ASN A 3 3.38 18.61 30.75
CA ASN A 3 1.99 19.02 30.87
C ASN A 3 1.20 18.48 29.66
N ARG A 4 0.31 17.50 29.87
CA ARG A 4 -0.53 16.90 28.81
C ARG A 4 -1.90 17.58 28.63
N SER A 5 -2.15 18.68 29.34
CA SER A 5 -3.45 19.39 29.32
C SER A 5 -3.62 20.33 28.13
N ILE A 6 -2.54 20.65 27.41
CA ILE A 6 -2.56 21.57 26.26
C ILE A 6 -2.37 20.73 25.00
N SER A 7 -3.47 20.30 24.38
CA SER A 7 -3.41 19.78 23.03
C SER A 7 -3.35 20.97 22.07
N PHE A 8 -2.21 21.18 21.42
CA PHE A 8 -2.11 22.13 20.31
C PHE A 8 -2.83 21.52 19.12
N VAL A 9 -4.07 21.96 18.90
CA VAL A 9 -4.89 21.55 17.74
C VAL A 9 -4.52 22.48 16.59
N ASN A 10 -4.11 21.90 15.46
CA ASN A 10 -3.91 22.68 14.23
C ASN A 10 -5.27 23.12 13.64
N LEU A 11 -5.29 24.10 12.74
CA LEU A 11 -6.51 24.58 12.04
C LEU A 11 -7.35 23.45 11.41
N ASN A 12 -6.71 22.32 11.10
CA ASN A 12 -7.32 21.15 10.48
C ASN A 12 -7.83 20.11 11.49
N GLY A 13 -7.85 20.42 12.80
CA GLY A 13 -8.31 19.51 13.84
C GLY A 13 -7.32 18.41 14.26
N THR A 14 -6.13 18.34 13.65
CA THR A 14 -5.13 17.32 13.99
C THR A 14 -4.42 17.67 15.29
N HIS A 15 -4.50 16.76 16.27
CA HIS A 15 -3.78 16.89 17.54
C HIS A 15 -2.31 16.47 17.38
N THR A 16 -1.37 17.23 17.96
CA THR A 16 0.06 16.85 18.03
C THR A 16 0.28 15.45 18.61
N ASN A 17 -0.51 15.06 19.62
CA ASN A 17 -0.47 13.71 20.20
C ASN A 17 -0.75 12.60 19.17
N MET A 18 -1.62 12.87 18.18
CA MET A 18 -1.93 11.93 17.12
C MET A 18 -0.75 11.78 16.15
N ILE A 19 -0.09 12.89 15.81
CA ILE A 19 1.11 12.90 14.98
C ILE A 19 2.25 12.15 15.68
N GLU A 20 2.52 12.46 16.95
CA GLU A 20 3.55 11.79 17.76
C GLU A 20 3.26 10.29 17.95
N GLY A 21 1.99 9.94 18.20
CA GLY A 21 1.55 8.56 18.30
C GLY A 21 1.79 7.78 17.00
N THR A 22 1.51 8.41 15.85
CA THR A 22 1.74 7.83 14.54
C THR A 22 3.24 7.61 14.29
N TRP A 23 4.07 8.61 14.57
CA TRP A 23 5.53 8.48 14.46
C TRP A 23 6.11 7.44 15.40
N ARG A 24 5.55 7.29 16.61
CA ARG A 24 5.96 6.23 17.53
C ARG A 24 5.60 4.85 17.00
N GLY A 25 4.40 4.69 16.45
CA GLY A 25 3.98 3.45 15.79
C GLY A 25 4.89 3.03 14.64
N LEU A 26 5.29 4.00 13.79
CA LEU A 26 6.25 3.77 12.72
C LEU A 26 7.63 3.36 13.26
N LYS A 27 8.18 4.15 14.19
CA LYS A 27 9.54 3.91 14.74
C LYS A 27 9.67 2.56 15.45
N ILE A 28 8.62 2.07 16.09
CA ILE A 28 8.63 0.75 16.76
C ILE A 28 8.87 -0.38 15.74
N ARG A 29 8.38 -0.23 14.50
CA ARG A 29 8.48 -1.25 13.45
C ARG A 29 9.80 -1.21 12.68
N ILE A 30 10.50 -0.07 12.70
CA ILE A 30 11.75 0.14 11.95
C ILE A 30 12.92 0.06 12.91
N GLN A 31 13.87 -0.85 12.65
CA GLN A 31 15.12 -0.90 13.42
C GLN A 31 15.89 0.43 13.27
N PRO A 32 16.59 0.92 14.31
CA PRO A 32 17.27 2.21 14.25
C PRO A 32 18.20 2.41 13.04
N ARG A 33 18.91 1.35 12.63
CA ARG A 33 19.81 1.36 11.46
C ARG A 33 19.12 1.63 10.11
N TYR A 34 17.80 1.43 10.05
CA TYR A 34 16.99 1.62 8.84
C TYR A 34 16.17 2.92 8.84
N ARG A 35 16.37 3.79 9.84
CA ARG A 35 15.67 5.09 9.94
C ARG A 35 16.38 6.23 9.21
N GLY A 36 17.34 5.92 8.33
CA GLY A 36 17.97 6.89 7.45
C GLY A 36 17.03 7.34 6.33
N ILE A 37 17.28 8.52 5.78
CA ILE A 37 16.41 9.17 4.78
C ILE A 37 16.16 8.28 3.55
N GLU A 38 17.17 7.52 3.10
CA GLU A 38 17.08 6.65 1.94
C GLU A 38 16.24 5.38 2.17
N LEU A 39 16.13 4.94 3.42
CA LEU A 39 15.48 3.68 3.76
C LEU A 39 14.10 3.89 4.35
N ILE A 40 13.89 5.00 5.06
CA ILE A 40 12.65 5.29 5.77
C ILE A 40 11.46 5.45 4.83
N GLU A 41 11.68 5.89 3.58
CA GLU A 41 10.62 6.02 2.57
C GLU A 41 9.90 4.71 2.29
N LYS A 42 10.63 3.60 2.17
CA LYS A 42 10.05 2.27 1.93
C LYS A 42 9.17 1.83 3.10
N TYR A 43 9.64 2.05 4.32
CA TYR A 43 8.88 1.74 5.53
C TYR A 43 7.68 2.67 5.74
N LEU A 44 7.79 3.94 5.33
CA LEU A 44 6.67 4.89 5.35
C LEU A 44 5.58 4.42 4.39
N LEU A 45 5.96 4.03 3.16
CA LEU A 45 5.03 3.52 2.17
C LEU A 45 4.33 2.25 2.66
N GLU A 46 5.07 1.29 3.21
CA GLU A 46 4.50 0.08 3.80
C GLU A 46 3.57 0.41 4.99
N PHE A 47 3.96 1.35 5.85
CA PHE A 47 3.16 1.73 7.01
C PHE A 47 1.84 2.38 6.59
N ILE A 48 1.87 3.28 5.61
CA ILE A 48 0.67 3.91 5.04
C ILE A 48 -0.22 2.83 4.40
N TRP A 49 0.38 1.94 3.62
CA TRP A 49 -0.31 0.83 2.96
C TRP A 49 -1.07 -0.04 3.96
N ARG A 50 -0.38 -0.50 5.01
CA ARG A 50 -1.00 -1.36 6.03
C ARG A 50 -2.12 -0.68 6.80
N ARG A 51 -2.08 0.64 6.99
CA ARG A 51 -3.19 1.38 7.63
C ARG A 51 -4.36 1.57 6.69
N LYS A 52 -4.10 1.87 5.41
CA LYS A 52 -5.15 2.03 4.40
C LYS A 52 -5.90 0.72 4.15
N HIS A 53 -5.20 -0.40 4.24
CA HIS A 53 -5.72 -1.74 3.95
C HIS A 53 -5.75 -2.66 5.18
N GLU A 54 -5.94 -2.10 6.38
CA GLU A 54 -5.83 -2.81 7.67
C GLU A 54 -6.72 -4.07 7.75
N ASN A 55 -7.86 -4.05 7.07
CA ASN A 55 -8.82 -5.15 7.06
C ASN A 55 -8.53 -6.23 6.01
N ASN A 56 -7.80 -5.90 4.92
CA ASN A 56 -7.50 -6.84 3.85
C ASN A 56 -6.32 -6.36 2.99
N LEU A 57 -5.11 -6.74 3.39
CA LEU A 57 -3.87 -6.33 2.72
C LEU A 57 -3.75 -6.89 1.30
N TRP A 58 -4.21 -8.13 1.08
CA TRP A 58 -4.06 -8.84 -0.18
C TRP A 58 -5.02 -8.30 -1.24
N GLN A 59 -6.30 -8.14 -0.89
CA GLN A 59 -7.27 -7.53 -1.80
C GLN A 59 -6.85 -6.10 -2.16
N GLY A 60 -6.38 -5.33 -1.18
CA GLY A 60 -5.84 -4.00 -1.44
C GLY A 60 -4.72 -4.01 -2.49
N LEU A 61 -3.85 -5.02 -2.46
CA LEU A 61 -2.72 -5.14 -3.39
C LEU A 61 -3.21 -5.46 -4.79
N LEU A 62 -4.13 -6.41 -4.91
CA LEU A 62 -4.76 -6.76 -6.18
C LEU A 62 -5.48 -5.57 -6.79
N ASP A 63 -6.23 -4.81 -5.99
CA ASP A 63 -6.96 -3.62 -6.45
C ASP A 63 -6.00 -2.54 -6.98
N ALA A 64 -4.89 -2.28 -6.26
CA ALA A 64 -3.90 -1.30 -6.70
C ALA A 64 -3.16 -1.73 -7.97
N LEU A 65 -2.83 -3.02 -8.10
CA LEU A 65 -2.25 -3.56 -9.33
C LEU A 65 -3.23 -3.45 -10.49
N LEU A 66 -4.51 -3.79 -10.27
CA LEU A 66 -5.56 -3.70 -11.27
C LEU A 66 -5.82 -2.25 -11.71
N GLU A 67 -5.75 -1.28 -10.79
CA GLU A 67 -5.83 0.15 -11.09
C GLU A 67 -4.68 0.59 -12.00
N ILE A 68 -3.43 0.22 -11.67
CA ILE A 68 -2.25 0.56 -12.47
C ILE A 68 -2.37 -0.05 -13.87
N VAL A 69 -2.72 -1.33 -13.92
CA VAL A 69 -2.92 -2.06 -15.17
C VAL A 69 -4.02 -1.36 -15.99
N SER A 70 -5.17 -1.06 -15.40
CA SER A 70 -6.28 -0.35 -16.07
C SER A 70 -5.88 1.03 -16.57
N ARG A 71 -5.08 1.78 -15.83
CA ARG A 71 -4.55 3.09 -16.27
C ARG A 71 -3.61 2.96 -17.46
N ILE A 72 -2.75 1.94 -17.46
CA ILE A 72 -1.89 1.62 -18.60
C ILE A 72 -2.77 1.29 -19.80
N PHE A 73 -3.77 0.41 -19.64
CA PHE A 73 -4.74 0.06 -20.68
C PHE A 73 -5.47 1.28 -21.28
N ASN A 74 -5.91 2.22 -20.46
CA ASN A 74 -6.65 3.40 -20.91
C ASN A 74 -5.76 4.47 -21.60
N HIS A 75 -4.43 4.34 -21.49
CA HIS A 75 -3.45 5.19 -22.18
C HIS A 75 -2.75 4.46 -23.33
N ILE A 76 -3.17 3.24 -23.65
CA ILE A 76 -2.72 2.49 -24.81
C ILE A 76 -3.59 2.87 -26.00
N ASP A 77 -3.07 3.77 -26.82
CA ASP A 77 -3.64 4.13 -28.12
C ASP A 77 -3.08 3.23 -29.26
N ASP A 78 -2.05 2.39 -28.98
CA ASP A 78 -1.43 1.51 -29.97
C ASP A 78 -2.10 0.12 -30.03
N PRO A 79 -2.62 -0.32 -31.20
CA PRO A 79 -3.24 -1.64 -31.41
C PRO A 79 -2.37 -2.85 -31.03
N LYS A 80 -1.04 -2.72 -30.99
CA LYS A 80 -0.14 -3.83 -30.64
C LYS A 80 -0.13 -4.15 -29.15
N ASP A 81 -0.25 -3.14 -28.30
CA ASP A 81 -0.22 -3.31 -26.85
C ASP A 81 -1.52 -3.95 -26.34
N PHE A 82 -2.65 -3.70 -27.01
CA PHE A 82 -3.93 -4.39 -26.75
C PHE A 82 -3.82 -5.91 -26.97
N GLN A 83 -3.08 -6.37 -27.98
CA GLN A 83 -2.88 -7.81 -28.23
C GLN A 83 -2.06 -8.47 -27.12
N VAL A 84 -0.95 -7.85 -26.71
CA VAL A 84 -0.10 -8.35 -25.61
C VAL A 84 -0.93 -8.50 -24.35
N LEU A 85 -1.75 -7.50 -24.05
CA LEU A 85 -2.52 -7.48 -22.83
C LEU A 85 -3.72 -8.43 -22.84
N SER A 86 -4.38 -8.63 -23.99
CA SER A 86 -5.41 -9.68 -24.12
C SER A 86 -4.83 -11.08 -23.88
N ARG A 87 -3.58 -11.30 -24.29
CA ARG A 87 -2.86 -12.56 -24.06
C ARG A 87 -2.54 -12.75 -22.59
N VAL A 88 -1.95 -11.73 -21.96
CA VAL A 88 -1.62 -11.73 -20.53
C VAL A 88 -2.89 -11.93 -19.70
N SER A 89 -3.96 -11.19 -19.95
CA SER A 89 -5.23 -11.36 -19.22
C SER A 89 -5.76 -12.80 -19.27
N LYS A 90 -5.68 -13.46 -20.44
CA LYS A 90 -6.12 -14.85 -20.61
C LYS A 90 -5.24 -15.84 -19.84
N GLU A 91 -3.93 -15.63 -19.85
CA GLU A 91 -2.96 -16.44 -19.09
C GLU A 91 -3.17 -16.30 -17.58
N TRP A 92 -3.31 -15.07 -17.08
CA TRP A 92 -3.54 -14.82 -15.66
C TRP A 92 -4.89 -15.37 -15.17
N LYS A 93 -5.92 -15.35 -16.03
CA LYS A 93 -7.21 -15.97 -15.72
C LYS A 93 -7.10 -17.49 -15.57
N GLN A 94 -6.34 -18.16 -16.43
CA GLN A 94 -6.05 -19.59 -16.27
C GLN A 94 -5.28 -19.91 -14.98
N VAL A 95 -4.34 -19.05 -14.59
CA VAL A 95 -3.56 -19.23 -13.35
C VAL A 95 -4.44 -19.06 -12.11
N LEU A 96 -5.33 -18.07 -12.11
CA LEU A 96 -6.22 -17.78 -10.98
C LEU A 96 -7.39 -18.77 -10.87
N ASP A 97 -7.87 -19.30 -12.00
CA ASP A 97 -8.93 -20.32 -12.07
C ASP A 97 -8.40 -21.73 -11.74
N HIS A 98 -7.08 -21.93 -11.70
CA HIS A 98 -6.51 -23.20 -11.28
C HIS A 98 -6.69 -23.37 -9.77
N HIS A 99 -7.59 -24.29 -9.40
CA HIS A 99 -8.04 -24.58 -8.02
C HIS A 99 -6.88 -24.77 -7.00
N SER A 100 -5.70 -25.17 -7.46
CA SER A 100 -4.50 -25.38 -6.64
C SER A 100 -3.73 -24.11 -6.26
N PHE A 101 -3.99 -22.96 -6.90
CA PHE A 101 -3.28 -21.73 -6.57
C PHE A 101 -3.68 -21.22 -5.18
N TRP A 102 -4.96 -21.36 -4.83
CA TRP A 102 -5.49 -20.94 -3.53
C TRP A 102 -5.12 -21.89 -2.39
N GLU A 103 -4.88 -23.18 -2.68
CA GLU A 103 -4.44 -24.19 -1.70
C GLU A 103 -2.98 -24.02 -1.26
N TYR A 104 -2.14 -23.37 -2.07
CA TYR A 104 -0.72 -23.14 -1.76
C TYR A 104 -0.48 -21.92 -0.84
N LEU A 105 -1.52 -21.12 -0.59
CA LEU A 105 -1.45 -19.84 0.12
C LEU A 105 -2.18 -19.85 1.48
N THR A 106 -2.77 -20.97 1.87
CA THR A 106 -3.34 -21.27 3.21
C THR A 106 -2.48 -22.25 3.97
#